data_AF-A0A838VXM5-F1
#
_entry.id   AF-A0A838VXM5-F1
#
_cell.length_a   1.000
_cell.length_b   1.000
_cell.length_c   1.000
_cell.angle_alpha   90.00
_cell.angle_beta   90.00
_cell.angle_gamma   90.00
#
_symmetry.space_group_name_H-M   'P 1'
#
loop_
_entity.id
_entity.type
_entity.pdbx_description
1 polymer ?
#
loop_
_entity_poly.entity_id
_entity_poly.type
_entity_poly.pdbx_seq_one_letter_code
_entity_poly.pdbx_strand_id
1 'polypeptide(L)'
;MDTPESQNALIFALVHISLIELNEKKLVEARDKLDRAGKILDTLDAVEKHIHAAYYRANAEYYKETLEFAPYYTNALLYLACIELSTLSTGEKQNLAYSISTAALLADSIFNFGELLQHPILDVLDGTDLEWLKNFLFAMNSGNIAKFESLHSHLPEHPLLEQHKASLREKIHLAALVEAIFKRPPHERVLSFEVISTETQIPKEQVEFLAMKALSLKLVKGHIDQVDERISITWVQPRVLDKSQISVMRQRLVEWSERVQSLEKFVETNGQDIWATV
;
A
#
# COMPACT_ATOMS: atom_id res chain seq x y z
N MET A 1 -13.69 -15.31 38.93
CA MET A 1 -12.34 -14.72 38.95
C MET A 1 -11.78 -14.49 37.55
N ASP A 2 -12.51 -14.81 36.49
CA ASP A 2 -12.24 -14.34 35.12
C ASP A 2 -13.39 -13.44 34.66
N THR A 3 -13.41 -12.19 35.08
CA THR A 3 -14.28 -11.19 34.44
C THR A 3 -13.58 -10.64 33.20
N PRO A 4 -14.30 -10.29 32.12
CA PRO A 4 -13.71 -9.68 30.93
C PRO A 4 -12.88 -8.42 31.27
N GLU A 5 -13.27 -7.68 32.30
CA GLU A 5 -12.52 -6.53 32.85
C GLU A 5 -11.16 -6.92 33.46
N SER A 6 -11.07 -8.07 34.14
CA SER A 6 -9.81 -8.57 34.68
C SER A 6 -8.85 -9.04 33.58
N GLN A 7 -9.39 -9.56 32.48
CA GLN A 7 -8.61 -9.97 31.31
C GLN A 7 -8.11 -8.75 30.52
N ASN A 8 -8.94 -7.71 30.39
CA ASN A 8 -8.56 -6.42 29.83
C ASN A 8 -7.41 -5.76 30.61
N ALA A 9 -7.49 -5.75 31.94
CA ALA A 9 -6.43 -5.23 32.80
C ALA A 9 -5.13 -6.05 32.69
N LEU A 10 -5.23 -7.37 32.54
CA LEU A 10 -4.08 -8.24 32.33
C LEU A 10 -3.38 -7.95 30.99
N ILE A 11 -4.14 -7.79 29.90
CA ILE A 11 -3.59 -7.41 28.58
C ILE A 11 -2.85 -6.07 28.70
N PHE A 12 -3.49 -5.07 29.32
CA PHE A 12 -2.91 -3.75 29.49
C PHE A 12 -1.59 -3.81 30.28
N ALA A 13 -1.55 -4.59 31.38
CA ALA A 13 -0.34 -4.81 32.16
C ALA A 13 0.76 -5.51 31.34
N LEU A 14 0.42 -6.56 30.59
CA LEU A 14 1.37 -7.29 29.74
C LEU A 14 1.96 -6.37 28.65
N VAL A 15 1.14 -5.54 28.03
CA VAL A 15 1.58 -4.56 27.03
C VAL A 15 2.53 -3.54 27.66
N HIS A 16 2.22 -2.98 28.82
CA HIS A 16 3.12 -2.04 29.49
C HIS A 16 4.42 -2.67 29.96
N ILE A 17 4.38 -3.91 30.45
CA ILE A 17 5.58 -4.68 30.78
C ILE A 17 6.43 -4.88 29.52
N SER A 18 5.82 -5.22 28.39
CA SER A 18 6.55 -5.39 27.12
C SER A 18 7.23 -4.10 26.66
N LEU A 19 6.60 -2.93 26.85
CA LEU A 19 7.20 -1.63 26.53
C LEU A 19 8.44 -1.34 27.41
N ILE A 20 8.39 -1.69 28.69
CA ILE A 20 9.53 -1.56 29.60
C ILE A 20 10.66 -2.50 29.17
N GLU A 21 10.33 -3.74 28.81
CA GLU A 21 11.32 -4.73 28.35
C GLU A 21 11.95 -4.38 27.00
N LEU A 22 11.20 -3.71 26.13
CA LEU A 22 11.73 -3.12 24.90
C LEU A 22 12.76 -2.03 25.20
N ASN A 23 12.50 -1.17 26.18
CA ASN A 23 13.48 -0.17 26.64
C ASN A 23 14.73 -0.83 27.25
N GLU A 24 14.58 -2.00 27.89
CA GLU A 24 15.68 -2.82 28.40
C GLU A 24 16.39 -3.68 27.33
N LYS A 25 15.98 -3.58 26.05
CA LYS A 25 16.49 -4.35 24.89
C LYS A 25 16.27 -5.87 24.98
N LYS A 26 15.29 -6.34 25.77
CA LYS A 26 14.93 -7.75 25.87
C LYS A 26 13.87 -8.12 24.83
N LEU A 27 14.29 -8.20 23.57
CA LEU A 27 13.38 -8.39 22.42
C LEU A 27 12.60 -9.72 22.47
N VAL A 28 13.25 -10.81 22.87
CA VAL A 28 12.61 -12.15 22.89
C VAL A 28 11.50 -12.22 23.93
N GLU A 29 11.75 -11.71 25.14
CA GLU A 29 10.77 -11.72 26.23
C GLU A 29 9.58 -10.79 25.94
N ALA A 30 9.86 -9.62 25.34
CA ALA A 30 8.82 -8.71 24.89
C ALA A 30 7.93 -9.36 23.82
N ARG A 31 8.52 -10.11 22.88
CA ARG A 31 7.76 -10.79 21.82
C ARG A 31 6.85 -11.87 22.37
N ASP A 32 7.34 -12.72 23.27
CA ASP A 32 6.54 -13.78 23.90
C ASP A 32 5.32 -13.21 24.63
N LYS A 33 5.47 -12.04 25.27
CA LYS A 33 4.37 -11.37 25.97
C LYS A 33 3.38 -10.72 25.02
N LEU A 34 3.86 -10.12 23.91
CA LEU A 34 2.99 -9.58 22.86
C LEU A 34 2.19 -10.70 22.17
N ASP A 35 2.81 -11.85 21.88
CA ASP A 35 2.12 -12.99 21.29
C ASP A 35 1.08 -13.61 22.25
N ARG A 36 1.37 -13.63 23.57
CA ARG A 36 0.37 -14.00 24.59
C ARG A 36 -0.77 -13.01 24.65
N ALA A 37 -0.48 -11.71 24.62
CA ALA A 37 -1.49 -10.65 24.62
C ALA A 37 -2.38 -10.76 23.37
N GLY A 38 -1.81 -11.02 22.18
CA GLY A 38 -2.55 -11.23 20.94
C GLY A 38 -3.52 -12.41 21.01
N LYS A 39 -3.07 -13.56 21.53
CA LYS A 39 -3.96 -14.74 21.69
C LYS A 39 -5.14 -14.49 22.62
N ILE A 40 -4.93 -13.72 23.69
CA ILE A 40 -6.02 -13.37 24.62
C ILE A 40 -6.95 -12.35 23.97
N LEU A 41 -6.40 -11.40 23.21
CA LEU A 41 -7.17 -10.40 22.47
C LEU A 41 -8.09 -11.05 21.42
N ASP A 42 -7.61 -12.07 20.70
CA ASP A 42 -8.38 -12.80 19.70
C ASP A 42 -9.55 -13.62 20.31
N THR A 43 -9.48 -13.96 21.60
CA THR A 43 -10.56 -14.69 22.30
C THR A 43 -11.67 -13.78 22.82
N LEU A 44 -11.46 -12.46 22.84
CA LEU A 44 -12.40 -11.50 23.40
C LEU A 44 -13.20 -10.83 22.29
N ASP A 45 -14.52 -11.01 22.33
CA ASP A 45 -15.45 -10.48 21.31
C ASP A 45 -15.67 -8.95 21.42
N ALA A 46 -15.43 -8.38 22.60
CA ALA A 46 -15.65 -6.95 22.88
C ALA A 46 -14.52 -6.40 23.75
N VAL A 47 -13.47 -5.91 23.09
CA VAL A 47 -12.36 -5.23 23.75
C VAL A 47 -12.47 -3.73 23.50
N GLU A 48 -12.13 -2.94 24.53
CA GLU A 48 -12.15 -1.50 24.42
C GLU A 48 -11.05 -0.99 23.47
N LYS A 49 -11.39 0.01 22.64
CA LYS A 49 -10.48 0.56 21.61
C LYS A 49 -9.12 1.01 22.15
N HIS A 50 -9.08 1.48 23.39
CA HIS A 50 -7.85 1.95 24.04
C HIS A 50 -6.83 0.80 24.31
N ILE A 51 -7.30 -0.43 24.54
CA ILE A 51 -6.44 -1.61 24.73
C ILE A 51 -5.83 -2.04 23.40
N HIS A 52 -6.64 -2.07 22.33
CA HIS A 52 -6.15 -2.28 20.98
C HIS A 52 -5.10 -1.24 20.59
N ALA A 53 -5.36 0.04 20.89
CA ALA A 53 -4.40 1.11 20.66
C ALA A 53 -3.07 0.86 21.41
N ALA A 54 -3.12 0.50 22.69
CA ALA A 54 -1.91 0.19 23.45
C ALA A 54 -1.15 -1.03 22.87
N TYR A 55 -1.86 -2.09 22.49
CA TYR A 55 -1.29 -3.29 21.89
C TYR A 55 -0.61 -3.01 20.55
N TYR A 56 -1.29 -2.30 19.64
CA TYR A 56 -0.71 -1.94 18.34
C TYR A 56 0.46 -0.97 18.48
N ARG A 57 0.43 -0.07 19.48
CA ARG A 57 1.57 0.80 19.79
C ARG A 57 2.80 -0.01 20.20
N ALA A 58 2.64 -0.97 21.11
CA ALA A 58 3.75 -1.79 21.58
C ALA A 58 4.31 -2.67 20.46
N ASN A 59 3.46 -3.22 19.60
CA ASN A 59 3.92 -3.92 18.40
C ASN A 59 4.65 -2.99 17.43
N ALA A 60 4.16 -1.76 17.21
CA ALA A 60 4.86 -0.79 16.37
C ALA A 60 6.25 -0.45 16.93
N GLU A 61 6.38 -0.17 18.23
CA GLU A 61 7.71 0.07 18.81
C GLU A 61 8.63 -1.16 18.70
N TYR A 62 8.09 -2.38 18.91
CA TYR A 62 8.85 -3.62 18.70
C TYR A 62 9.40 -3.72 17.27
N TYR A 63 8.55 -3.56 16.26
CA TYR A 63 8.96 -3.68 14.85
C TYR A 63 9.88 -2.54 14.39
N LYS A 64 9.79 -1.38 15.05
CA LYS A 64 10.71 -0.27 14.82
C LYS A 64 12.12 -0.61 15.30
N GLU A 65 12.25 -1.23 16.47
CA GLU A 65 13.54 -1.67 17.01
C GLU A 65 14.13 -2.87 16.24
N THR A 66 13.30 -3.79 15.74
CA THR A 66 13.77 -4.90 14.89
C THR A 66 14.03 -4.51 13.43
N LEU A 67 13.76 -3.25 13.05
CA LEU A 67 13.86 -2.72 11.68
C LEU A 67 13.01 -3.49 10.65
N GLU A 68 11.88 -4.05 11.09
CA GLU A 68 10.91 -4.71 10.20
C GLU A 68 9.83 -3.72 9.75
N PHE A 69 10.03 -3.10 8.59
CA PHE A 69 9.18 -1.99 8.12
C PHE A 69 7.75 -2.40 7.71
N ALA A 70 7.57 -3.59 7.13
CA ALA A 70 6.25 -4.04 6.67
C ALA A 70 5.26 -4.31 7.81
N PRO A 71 5.60 -5.10 8.84
CA PRO A 71 4.72 -5.28 9.99
C PRO A 71 4.61 -4.00 10.82
N TYR A 72 5.65 -3.16 10.88
CA TYR A 72 5.54 -1.83 11.49
C TYR A 72 4.44 -1.00 10.85
N TYR A 73 4.44 -0.86 9.53
CA TYR A 73 3.45 -0.07 8.80
C TYR A 73 2.02 -0.55 9.06
N THR A 74 1.81 -1.87 9.01
CA THR A 74 0.47 -2.45 9.24
C THR A 74 -0.03 -2.18 10.65
N ASN A 75 0.82 -2.40 11.67
CA ASN A 75 0.46 -2.13 13.06
C ASN A 75 0.28 -0.63 13.33
N ALA A 76 1.06 0.22 12.68
CA ALA A 76 0.93 1.67 12.81
C ALA A 76 -0.39 2.19 12.21
N LEU A 77 -0.85 1.63 11.08
CA LEU A 77 -2.18 1.96 10.53
C LEU A 77 -3.32 1.47 11.44
N LEU A 78 -3.20 0.26 11.98
CA LEU A 78 -4.19 -0.26 12.95
C LEU A 78 -4.22 0.58 14.22
N TYR A 79 -3.06 1.06 14.69
CA TYR A 79 -2.95 2.01 15.78
C TYR A 79 -3.69 3.32 15.48
N LEU A 80 -3.49 3.89 14.29
CA LEU A 80 -4.18 5.11 13.85
C LEU A 80 -5.69 4.92 13.74
N ALA A 81 -6.16 3.74 13.31
CA ALA A 81 -7.58 3.43 13.24
C ALA A 81 -8.24 3.34 14.65
N CYS A 82 -7.46 3.02 15.68
CA CYS A 82 -7.96 2.89 17.05
C CYS A 82 -7.99 4.21 17.82
N ILE A 83 -7.30 5.26 17.35
CA ILE A 83 -7.13 6.53 18.07
C ILE A 83 -7.78 7.69 17.34
N GLU A 84 -8.35 8.61 18.10
CA GLU A 84 -8.74 9.91 17.60
C GLU A 84 -7.52 10.83 17.51
N LEU A 85 -7.26 11.40 16.33
CA LEU A 85 -6.13 12.31 16.11
C LEU A 85 -6.16 13.55 17.03
N SER A 86 -7.27 13.87 17.67
CA SER A 86 -7.40 14.94 18.66
C SER A 86 -6.56 14.71 19.92
N THR A 87 -6.22 13.46 20.26
CA THR A 87 -5.55 13.12 21.53
C THR A 87 -4.02 13.24 21.46
N LEU A 88 -3.44 13.33 20.26
CA LEU A 88 -1.98 13.45 20.08
C LEU A 88 -1.54 14.90 19.95
N SER A 89 -0.35 15.18 20.49
CA SER A 89 0.33 16.46 20.27
C SER A 89 0.80 16.60 18.81
N THR A 90 0.93 17.84 18.32
CA THR A 90 1.38 18.10 16.94
C THR A 90 2.77 17.52 16.65
N GLY A 91 3.68 17.54 17.63
CA GLY A 91 5.02 16.96 17.49
C GLY A 91 5.02 15.43 17.38
N GLU A 92 4.18 14.75 18.15
CA GLU A 92 4.03 13.28 18.02
C GLU A 92 3.40 12.89 16.69
N LYS A 93 2.44 13.67 16.19
CA LYS A 93 1.85 13.46 14.86
C LYS A 93 2.89 13.56 13.75
N GLN A 94 3.77 14.55 13.82
CA GLN A 94 4.85 14.72 12.83
C GLN A 94 5.84 13.55 12.89
N ASN A 95 6.26 13.14 14.08
CA ASN A 95 7.17 11.99 14.24
C ASN A 95 6.55 10.69 13.74
N LEU A 96 5.25 10.48 14.01
CA LEU A 96 4.52 9.31 13.55
C LEU A 96 4.32 9.34 12.03
N ALA A 97 3.93 10.48 11.47
CA ALA A 97 3.80 10.68 10.03
C ALA A 97 5.12 10.41 9.30
N TYR A 98 6.24 10.92 9.82
CA TYR A 98 7.58 10.65 9.32
C TYR A 98 7.90 9.16 9.39
N SER A 99 7.75 8.54 10.56
CA SER A 99 8.11 7.13 10.77
C SER A 99 7.28 6.17 9.89
N ILE A 100 5.98 6.41 9.76
CA ILE A 100 5.09 5.62 8.90
C ILE A 100 5.46 5.82 7.43
N SER A 101 5.73 7.05 7.01
CA SER A 101 6.12 7.35 5.63
C SER A 101 7.45 6.70 5.27
N THR A 102 8.45 6.79 6.15
CA THR A 102 9.74 6.10 5.99
C THR A 102 9.56 4.58 5.93
N ALA A 103 8.76 4.00 6.83
CA ALA A 103 8.50 2.56 6.80
C ALA A 103 7.76 2.12 5.53
N ALA A 104 6.78 2.91 5.06
CA ALA A 104 6.07 2.65 3.82
C ALA A 104 7.02 2.63 2.62
N LEU A 105 8.00 3.53 2.60
CA LEU A 105 9.00 3.60 1.53
C LEU A 105 9.97 2.41 1.58
N LEU A 106 10.50 2.11 2.76
CA LEU A 106 11.50 1.05 2.98
C LEU A 106 10.93 -0.37 2.91
N ALA A 107 9.62 -0.56 3.11
CA ALA A 107 9.01 -1.88 3.07
C ALA A 107 8.97 -2.47 1.64
N ASP A 108 9.65 -3.59 1.43
CA ASP A 108 9.74 -4.26 0.12
C ASP A 108 8.41 -4.85 -0.37
N SER A 109 7.47 -5.14 0.53
CA SER A 109 6.19 -5.79 0.22
C SER A 109 5.03 -4.81 0.04
N ILE A 110 5.20 -3.53 0.39
CA ILE A 110 4.11 -2.55 0.42
C ILE A 110 4.19 -1.66 -0.82
N PHE A 111 3.21 -1.82 -1.71
CA PHE A 111 3.07 -1.03 -2.94
C PHE A 111 1.77 -0.22 -2.98
N ASN A 112 0.89 -0.39 -1.98
CA ASN A 112 -0.34 0.37 -1.87
C ASN A 112 -0.16 1.55 -0.90
N PHE A 113 0.23 2.70 -1.44
CA PHE A 113 0.40 3.93 -0.67
C PHE A 113 -0.90 4.71 -0.49
N GLY A 114 -1.96 4.37 -1.21
CA GLY A 114 -3.15 5.20 -1.28
C GLY A 114 -3.92 5.28 0.03
N GLU A 115 -3.85 4.25 0.87
CA GLU A 115 -4.43 4.28 2.23
C GLU A 115 -3.75 5.32 3.12
N LEU A 116 -2.41 5.35 3.11
CA LEU A 116 -1.64 6.37 3.82
C LEU A 116 -1.88 7.77 3.24
N LEU A 117 -1.91 7.89 1.91
CA LEU A 117 -2.10 9.17 1.21
C LEU A 117 -3.45 9.83 1.48
N GLN A 118 -4.49 9.03 1.75
CA GLN A 118 -5.82 9.55 2.11
C GLN A 118 -5.96 9.85 3.60
N HIS A 119 -5.01 9.43 4.42
CA HIS A 119 -5.11 9.59 5.87
C HIS A 119 -4.72 11.02 6.28
N PRO A 120 -5.54 11.70 7.12
CA PRO A 120 -5.31 13.09 7.54
C PRO A 120 -4.05 13.30 8.40
N ILE A 121 -3.30 12.24 8.71
CA ILE A 121 -1.99 12.35 9.37
C ILE A 121 -0.93 12.98 8.48
N LEU A 122 -1.06 12.83 7.16
CA LEU A 122 -0.13 13.45 6.21
C LEU A 122 -0.43 14.94 6.00
N ASP A 123 -1.64 15.42 6.28
CA ASP A 123 -1.97 16.84 6.19
C ASP A 123 -1.24 17.66 7.27
N VAL A 124 -0.80 17.01 8.35
CA VAL A 124 0.04 17.62 9.39
C VAL A 124 1.46 17.94 8.89
N LEU A 125 1.87 17.31 7.77
CA LEU A 125 3.16 17.57 7.15
C LEU A 125 3.13 18.79 6.19
N ASP A 126 1.94 19.27 5.81
CA ASP A 126 1.81 20.42 4.91
C ASP A 126 2.30 21.69 5.61
N GLY A 127 3.30 22.35 5.00
CA GLY A 127 3.94 23.56 5.57
C GLY A 127 5.09 23.29 6.55
N THR A 128 5.58 22.04 6.62
CA THR A 128 6.80 21.68 7.38
C THR A 128 7.96 21.34 6.45
N ASP A 129 9.17 21.26 7.00
CA ASP A 129 10.39 20.83 6.27
C ASP A 129 10.28 19.41 5.68
N LEU A 130 9.23 18.65 6.02
CA LEU A 130 8.97 17.28 5.56
C LEU A 130 7.96 17.19 4.41
N GLU A 131 7.52 18.31 3.83
CA GLU A 131 6.59 18.31 2.68
C GLU A 131 7.12 17.49 1.49
N TRP A 132 8.45 17.47 1.31
CA TRP A 132 9.10 16.66 0.28
C TRP A 132 8.74 15.16 0.40
N LEU A 133 8.52 14.65 1.63
CA LEU A 133 8.20 13.24 1.87
C LEU A 133 6.80 12.89 1.38
N LYS A 134 5.84 13.81 1.56
CA LYS A 134 4.48 13.66 1.01
C LYS A 134 4.53 13.67 -0.52
N ASN A 135 5.25 14.63 -1.10
CA ASN A 135 5.46 14.70 -2.56
C ASN A 135 6.17 13.46 -3.11
N PHE A 136 7.10 12.89 -2.35
CA PHE A 136 7.79 11.65 -2.68
C PHE A 136 6.84 10.44 -2.68
N LEU A 137 5.98 10.31 -1.66
CA LEU A 137 4.95 9.28 -1.64
C LEU A 137 3.96 9.41 -2.81
N PHE A 138 3.57 10.63 -3.19
CA PHE A 138 2.74 10.86 -4.38
C PHE A 138 3.47 10.51 -5.68
N ALA A 139 4.77 10.83 -5.80
CA ALA A 139 5.58 10.46 -6.96
C ALA A 139 5.70 8.93 -7.08
N MET A 140 5.89 8.23 -5.96
CA MET A 140 5.92 6.76 -5.92
C MET A 140 4.57 6.15 -6.27
N ASN A 141 3.46 6.69 -5.74
CA ASN A 141 2.13 6.16 -6.01
C ASN A 141 1.75 6.32 -7.49
N SER A 142 2.11 7.46 -8.10
CA SER A 142 1.85 7.78 -9.51
C SER A 142 2.87 7.20 -10.48
N GLY A 143 3.97 6.61 -10.00
CA GLY A 143 5.04 6.05 -10.83
C GLY A 143 5.77 7.09 -11.68
N ASN A 144 5.82 8.36 -11.26
CA ASN A 144 6.48 9.42 -12.04
C ASN A 144 7.97 9.49 -11.72
N ILE A 145 8.79 8.89 -12.58
CA ILE A 145 10.24 8.78 -12.43
C ILE A 145 10.92 10.16 -12.48
N ALA A 146 10.43 11.09 -13.32
CA ALA A 146 11.01 12.43 -13.41
C ALA A 146 10.87 13.22 -12.10
N LYS A 147 9.71 13.12 -11.45
CA LYS A 147 9.50 13.74 -10.12
C LYS A 147 10.38 13.10 -9.06
N PHE A 148 10.55 11.79 -9.11
CA PHE A 148 11.43 11.08 -8.18
C PHE A 148 12.89 11.51 -8.32
N GLU A 149 13.42 11.61 -9.54
CA GLU A 149 14.79 12.07 -9.77
C GLU A 149 14.99 13.52 -9.29
N SER A 150 13.98 14.39 -9.41
CA SER A 150 14.05 15.75 -8.85
C SER A 150 14.08 15.77 -7.32
N LEU A 151 13.39 14.82 -6.67
CA LEU A 151 13.35 14.68 -5.21
C LEU A 151 14.54 13.87 -4.68
N HIS A 152 15.26 13.18 -5.56
CA HIS A 152 16.46 12.40 -5.25
C HIS A 152 17.56 13.26 -4.60
N SER A 153 17.57 14.57 -4.86
CA SER A 153 18.49 15.53 -4.25
C SER A 153 18.36 15.64 -2.73
N HIS A 154 17.21 15.29 -2.14
CA HIS A 154 16.96 15.34 -0.68
C HIS A 154 17.22 14.00 0.02
N LEU A 155 17.38 12.89 -0.73
CA LEU A 155 17.69 11.57 -0.16
C LEU A 155 18.99 11.50 0.68
N PRO A 156 20.11 12.21 0.35
CA PRO A 156 21.33 12.10 1.15
C PRO A 156 21.22 12.75 2.54
N GLU A 157 20.18 13.53 2.81
CA GLU A 157 19.92 14.11 4.14
C GLU A 157 19.48 13.04 5.16
N HIS A 158 19.04 11.86 4.70
CA HIS A 158 18.57 10.77 5.54
C HIS A 158 19.36 9.46 5.29
N PRO A 159 20.28 9.08 6.19
CA PRO A 159 21.20 7.94 5.97
C PRO A 159 20.47 6.59 5.81
N LEU A 160 19.30 6.43 6.44
CA LEU A 160 18.46 5.23 6.30
C LEU A 160 17.88 5.06 4.89
N LEU A 161 17.53 6.17 4.21
CA LEU A 161 17.00 6.12 2.85
C LEU A 161 18.12 5.89 1.82
N GLU A 162 19.30 6.46 2.05
CA GLU A 162 20.44 6.25 1.14
C GLU A 162 20.92 4.79 1.16
N GLN A 163 20.92 4.12 2.32
CA GLN A 163 21.24 2.69 2.42
C GLN A 163 20.29 1.81 1.57
N HIS A 164 19.02 2.21 1.44
CA HIS A 164 17.98 1.46 0.72
C HIS A 164 17.63 2.07 -0.66
N LYS A 165 18.50 2.93 -1.21
CA LYS A 165 18.28 3.60 -2.50
C LYS A 165 18.04 2.66 -3.67
N ALA A 166 18.72 1.50 -3.68
CA ALA A 166 18.52 0.48 -4.71
C ALA A 166 17.09 -0.06 -4.68
N SER A 167 16.58 -0.43 -3.51
CA SER A 167 15.19 -0.90 -3.33
C SER A 167 14.17 0.17 -3.71
N LEU A 168 14.42 1.44 -3.36
CA LEU A 168 13.54 2.55 -3.75
C LEU A 168 13.46 2.74 -5.26
N ARG A 169 14.60 2.65 -5.95
CA ARG A 169 14.66 2.70 -7.42
C ARG A 169 13.87 1.54 -8.02
N GLU A 170 14.08 0.31 -7.57
CA GLU A 170 13.30 -0.83 -8.08
C GLU A 170 11.80 -0.66 -7.84
N LYS A 171 11.43 -0.12 -6.67
CA LYS A 171 10.04 0.12 -6.28
C LYS A 171 9.34 1.16 -7.16
N ILE A 172 10.03 2.25 -7.55
CA ILE A 172 9.43 3.22 -8.47
C ILE A 172 9.23 2.62 -9.86
N HIS A 173 10.17 1.83 -10.35
CA HIS A 173 10.03 1.15 -11.64
C HIS A 173 8.87 0.15 -11.64
N LEU A 174 8.69 -0.60 -10.55
CA LEU A 174 7.54 -1.49 -10.37
C LEU A 174 6.22 -0.69 -10.30
N ALA A 175 6.20 0.43 -9.59
CA ALA A 175 5.03 1.29 -9.50
C ALA A 175 4.67 1.92 -10.86
N ALA A 176 5.67 2.36 -11.64
CA ALA A 176 5.51 2.87 -13.00
C ALA A 176 4.94 1.80 -13.93
N LEU A 177 5.45 0.56 -13.85
CA LEU A 177 4.91 -0.58 -14.60
C LEU A 177 3.43 -0.82 -14.26
N VAL A 178 3.08 -0.90 -12.98
CA VAL A 178 1.69 -1.15 -12.54
C VAL A 178 0.76 -0.01 -12.99
N GLU A 179 1.20 1.24 -12.89
CA GLU A 179 0.40 2.40 -13.34
C GLU A 179 0.21 2.40 -14.87
N ALA A 180 1.25 2.09 -15.63
CA ALA A 180 1.18 1.99 -17.09
C ALA A 180 0.22 0.88 -17.54
N ILE A 181 0.14 -0.23 -16.78
CA ILE A 181 -0.81 -1.31 -17.02
C ILE A 181 -2.23 -0.88 -16.64
N PHE A 182 -2.40 -0.19 -15.53
CA PHE A 182 -3.72 0.23 -15.02
C PHE A 182 -4.41 1.26 -15.93
N LYS A 183 -3.63 2.20 -16.49
CA LYS A 183 -4.13 3.20 -17.45
C LYS A 183 -4.69 2.56 -18.71
N ARG A 184 -4.18 1.40 -19.13
CA ARG A 184 -4.63 0.73 -20.36
C ARG A 184 -5.89 -0.10 -20.13
N PRO A 185 -6.79 -0.17 -21.12
CA PRO A 185 -8.01 -0.95 -20.99
C PRO A 185 -7.72 -2.46 -21.02
N PRO A 186 -8.63 -3.31 -20.50
CA PRO A 186 -8.40 -4.77 -20.39
C PRO A 186 -8.06 -5.48 -21.70
N HIS A 187 -8.55 -4.97 -22.84
CA HIS A 187 -8.33 -5.56 -24.17
C HIS A 187 -6.93 -5.24 -24.75
N GLU A 188 -6.22 -4.25 -24.20
CA GLU A 188 -4.87 -3.85 -24.62
C GLU A 188 -3.81 -4.17 -23.55
N ARG A 189 -4.07 -5.16 -22.69
CA ARG A 189 -3.12 -5.59 -21.64
C ARG A 189 -1.98 -6.48 -22.17
N VAL A 190 -1.73 -6.45 -23.47
CA VAL A 190 -0.55 -7.06 -24.10
C VAL A 190 0.43 -5.93 -24.41
N LEU A 191 1.54 -5.90 -23.69
CA LEU A 191 2.53 -4.81 -23.76
C LEU A 191 3.81 -5.31 -24.42
N SER A 192 4.32 -4.57 -25.41
CA SER A 192 5.66 -4.82 -25.93
C SER A 192 6.73 -4.31 -24.95
N PHE A 193 7.91 -4.91 -24.99
CA PHE A 193 9.03 -4.50 -24.13
C PHE A 193 9.46 -3.04 -24.40
N GLU A 194 9.30 -2.55 -25.62
CA GLU A 194 9.60 -1.16 -25.99
C GLU A 194 8.67 -0.15 -25.30
N VAL A 195 7.37 -0.47 -25.26
CA VAL A 195 6.38 0.36 -24.56
C VAL A 195 6.65 0.38 -23.07
N ILE A 196 7.08 -0.75 -22.49
CA ILE A 196 7.44 -0.78 -21.07
C ILE A 196 8.72 0.01 -20.83
N SER A 197 9.75 -0.18 -21.66
CA SER A 197 11.05 0.51 -21.56
C SER A 197 10.91 2.03 -21.63
N THR A 198 10.04 2.54 -22.50
CA THR A 198 9.77 3.98 -22.61
C THR A 198 9.05 4.56 -21.40
N GLU A 199 8.07 3.84 -20.86
CA GLU A 199 7.29 4.27 -19.67
C GLU A 199 8.10 4.15 -18.37
N THR A 200 8.89 3.08 -18.22
CA THR A 200 9.68 2.82 -17.00
C THR A 200 11.10 3.38 -17.08
N GLN A 201 11.53 3.95 -18.21
CA GLN A 201 12.89 4.47 -18.42
C GLN A 201 14.01 3.46 -18.12
N ILE A 202 13.71 2.16 -18.21
CA ILE A 202 14.67 1.08 -18.01
C ILE A 202 15.11 0.53 -19.37
N PRO A 203 16.39 0.12 -19.54
CA PRO A 203 16.85 -0.58 -20.73
C PRO A 203 16.03 -1.84 -21.02
N LYS A 204 15.78 -2.12 -22.31
CA LYS A 204 14.97 -3.26 -22.77
C LYS A 204 15.40 -4.61 -22.15
N GLU A 205 16.69 -4.81 -21.94
CA GLU A 205 17.28 -6.01 -21.32
C GLU A 205 16.81 -6.26 -19.88
N GLN A 206 16.48 -5.19 -19.15
CA GLN A 206 16.07 -5.26 -17.74
C GLN A 206 14.55 -5.30 -17.54
N VAL A 207 13.77 -5.10 -18.62
CA VAL A 207 12.30 -5.14 -18.59
C VAL A 207 11.79 -6.52 -18.15
N GLU A 208 12.46 -7.59 -18.60
CA GLU A 208 12.09 -8.96 -18.24
C GLU A 208 12.25 -9.21 -16.74
N PHE A 209 13.39 -8.82 -16.15
CA PHE A 209 13.64 -8.95 -14.72
C PHE A 209 12.62 -8.14 -13.88
N LEU A 210 12.25 -6.95 -14.34
CA LEU A 210 11.22 -6.14 -13.69
C LEU A 210 9.86 -6.85 -13.72
N ALA A 211 9.47 -7.40 -14.88
CA ALA A 211 8.22 -8.13 -15.03
C ALA A 211 8.18 -9.40 -14.18
N MET A 212 9.27 -10.17 -14.16
CA MET A 212 9.42 -11.33 -13.29
C MET A 212 9.27 -10.96 -11.81
N LYS A 213 9.87 -9.83 -11.39
CA LYS A 213 9.75 -9.33 -10.01
C LYS A 213 8.32 -8.88 -9.69
N ALA A 214 7.63 -8.22 -10.62
CA ALA A 214 6.23 -7.84 -10.44
C ALA A 214 5.31 -9.07 -10.30
N LEU A 215 5.60 -10.15 -11.03
CA LEU A 215 4.90 -11.44 -10.92
C LEU A 215 5.20 -12.14 -9.58
N SER A 216 6.48 -12.15 -9.14
CA SER A 216 6.88 -12.81 -7.89
C SER A 216 6.29 -12.12 -6.65
N LEU A 217 6.21 -10.79 -6.67
CA LEU A 217 5.57 -9.97 -5.64
C LEU A 217 4.04 -9.98 -5.72
N LYS A 218 3.46 -10.70 -6.69
CA LYS A 218 2.01 -10.81 -6.93
C LYS A 218 1.33 -9.47 -7.17
N LEU A 219 2.06 -8.48 -7.70
CA LEU A 219 1.49 -7.19 -8.11
C LEU A 219 0.65 -7.35 -9.37
N VAL A 220 1.09 -8.25 -10.25
CA VAL A 220 0.41 -8.60 -11.50
C VAL A 220 0.40 -10.13 -11.66
N LYS A 221 -0.53 -10.63 -12.47
CA LYS A 221 -0.50 -12.01 -12.98
C LYS A 221 -0.57 -11.95 -14.50
N GLY A 222 0.17 -12.84 -15.16
CA GLY A 222 0.30 -12.83 -16.60
C GLY A 222 1.33 -13.82 -17.10
N HIS A 223 1.61 -13.74 -18.40
CA HIS A 223 2.60 -14.54 -19.10
C HIS A 223 3.58 -13.61 -19.83
N ILE A 224 4.86 -13.97 -19.81
CA ILE A 224 5.91 -13.27 -20.54
C ILE A 224 6.22 -14.12 -21.77
N ASP A 225 6.12 -13.51 -22.96
CA ASP A 225 6.59 -14.07 -24.22
C ASP A 225 7.86 -13.31 -24.62
N GLN A 226 9.00 -13.95 -24.44
CA GLN A 226 10.29 -13.36 -24.78
C GLN A 226 10.55 -13.35 -26.28
N VAL A 227 10.00 -14.30 -27.05
CA VAL A 227 10.24 -14.42 -28.50
C VAL A 227 9.56 -13.28 -29.24
N ASP A 228 8.31 -13.00 -28.86
CA ASP A 228 7.53 -11.89 -29.41
C ASP A 228 7.74 -10.57 -28.64
N GLU A 229 8.58 -10.57 -27.60
CA GLU A 229 8.87 -9.45 -26.69
C GLU A 229 7.59 -8.79 -26.12
N ARG A 230 6.63 -9.62 -25.69
CA ARG A 230 5.32 -9.20 -25.22
C ARG A 230 5.01 -9.73 -23.83
N ILE A 231 4.32 -8.94 -23.04
CA ILE A 231 3.82 -9.32 -21.72
C ILE A 231 2.30 -9.26 -21.73
N SER A 232 1.67 -10.40 -21.51
CA SER A 232 0.22 -10.54 -21.46
C SER A 232 -0.25 -10.56 -20.00
N ILE A 233 -0.92 -9.51 -19.56
CA ILE A 233 -1.34 -9.35 -18.16
C ILE A 233 -2.82 -9.68 -18.01
N THR A 234 -3.12 -10.68 -17.17
CA THR A 234 -4.49 -11.14 -16.89
C THR A 234 -5.09 -10.43 -15.69
N TRP A 235 -4.28 -10.08 -14.69
CA TRP A 235 -4.76 -9.50 -13.44
C TRP A 235 -3.74 -8.51 -12.87
N VAL A 236 -4.26 -7.49 -12.17
CA VAL A 236 -3.48 -6.46 -11.48
C VAL A 236 -4.03 -6.33 -10.07
N GLN A 237 -3.15 -6.11 -9.11
CA GLN A 237 -3.53 -5.88 -7.72
C GLN A 237 -4.42 -4.64 -7.59
N PRO A 238 -5.59 -4.75 -6.90
CA PRO A 238 -6.42 -3.59 -6.59
C PRO A 238 -5.64 -2.57 -5.76
N ARG A 239 -5.80 -1.30 -6.09
CA ARG A 239 -5.19 -0.17 -5.38
C ARG A 239 -6.26 0.84 -5.01
N VAL A 240 -5.96 1.66 -4.01
CA VAL A 240 -6.79 2.80 -3.67
C VAL A 240 -6.68 3.83 -4.79
N LEU A 241 -7.81 4.26 -5.32
CA LEU A 241 -7.90 5.12 -6.49
C LEU A 241 -8.10 6.58 -6.09
N ASP A 242 -7.50 7.46 -6.88
CA ASP A 242 -7.81 8.89 -6.82
C ASP A 242 -9.12 9.21 -7.59
N LYS A 243 -9.74 10.36 -7.28
CA LYS A 243 -10.97 10.84 -7.94
C LYS A 243 -10.81 10.93 -9.46
N SER A 244 -9.62 11.29 -9.93
CA SER A 244 -9.29 11.32 -11.36
C SER A 244 -9.37 9.94 -12.01
N GLN A 245 -8.82 8.91 -11.35
CA GLN A 245 -8.87 7.52 -11.83
C GLN A 245 -10.30 6.94 -11.79
N ILE A 246 -11.09 7.33 -10.78
CA ILE A 246 -12.51 6.96 -10.67
C ILE A 246 -13.32 7.54 -11.84
N SER A 247 -13.02 8.76 -12.29
CA SER A 247 -13.72 9.36 -13.43
C SER A 247 -13.48 8.58 -14.73
N VAL A 248 -12.26 8.10 -14.94
CA VAL A 248 -11.90 7.23 -16.09
C VAL A 248 -12.67 5.92 -16.03
N MET A 249 -12.78 5.30 -14.85
CA MET A 249 -13.59 4.08 -14.69
C MET A 249 -15.06 4.32 -14.96
N ARG A 250 -15.61 5.46 -14.51
CA ARG A 250 -16.98 5.86 -14.80
C ARG A 250 -17.20 5.98 -16.31
N GLN A 251 -16.31 6.65 -17.02
CA GLN A 251 -16.42 6.80 -18.47
C GLN A 251 -16.43 5.44 -19.18
N ARG A 252 -15.56 4.51 -18.78
CA ARG A 252 -15.53 3.15 -19.32
C ARG A 252 -16.82 2.37 -19.07
N LEU A 253 -17.42 2.52 -17.89
CA LEU A 253 -18.70 1.89 -17.58
C LEU A 253 -19.84 2.46 -18.42
N VAL A 254 -19.81 3.77 -18.71
CA VAL A 254 -20.77 4.41 -19.63
C VAL A 254 -20.61 3.85 -21.04
N GLU A 255 -19.39 3.82 -21.58
CA GLU A 255 -19.10 3.24 -22.90
C GLU A 255 -19.53 1.77 -22.99
N TRP A 256 -19.31 0.99 -21.93
CA TRP A 256 -19.76 -0.40 -21.88
C TRP A 256 -21.29 -0.51 -21.86
N SER A 257 -21.97 0.32 -21.07
CA SER A 257 -23.43 0.39 -21.04
C SER A 257 -24.01 0.74 -22.41
N GLU A 258 -23.40 1.67 -23.13
CA GLU A 258 -23.79 2.05 -24.49
C GLU A 258 -23.63 0.88 -25.48
N ARG A 259 -22.54 0.11 -25.36
CA ARG A 259 -22.32 -1.10 -26.18
C ARG A 259 -23.32 -2.22 -25.87
N VAL A 260 -23.74 -2.37 -24.62
CA VAL A 260 -24.78 -3.34 -24.25
C VAL A 260 -26.13 -2.91 -24.81
N GLN A 261 -26.49 -1.63 -24.71
CA GLN A 261 -27.72 -1.10 -25.29
C GLN A 261 -27.77 -1.21 -26.82
N SER A 262 -26.63 -1.03 -27.50
CA SER A 262 -26.59 -1.23 -28.96
C SER A 262 -26.74 -2.70 -29.35
N LEU A 263 -26.14 -3.61 -28.58
CA LEU A 263 -26.33 -5.05 -28.75
C LEU A 263 -27.78 -5.47 -28.49
N GLU A 264 -28.41 -4.94 -27.45
CA GLU A 264 -29.83 -5.17 -27.13
C GLU A 264 -30.73 -4.77 -28.30
N LYS A 265 -30.58 -3.54 -28.82
CA LYS A 265 -31.32 -3.08 -30.01
C LYS A 265 -31.10 -3.96 -31.24
N PHE A 266 -29.87 -4.43 -31.44
CA PHE A 266 -29.55 -5.34 -32.54
C PHE A 266 -30.25 -6.70 -32.39
N VAL A 267 -30.28 -7.25 -31.17
CA VAL A 267 -30.97 -8.51 -30.86
C VAL A 267 -32.49 -8.34 -30.96
N GLU A 268 -33.06 -7.23 -30.50
CA GLU A 268 -34.50 -6.96 -30.65
C GLU A 268 -34.92 -6.87 -32.12
N THR A 269 -34.14 -6.15 -32.94
CA THR A 269 -34.45 -5.96 -34.36
C THR A 269 -34.40 -7.28 -35.13
N ASN A 270 -33.39 -8.11 -34.87
CA ASN A 270 -33.20 -9.38 -35.59
C ASN A 270 -33.97 -10.55 -34.96
N GLY A 271 -34.32 -10.44 -33.68
CA GLY A 271 -35.05 -11.45 -32.92
C GLY A 271 -36.57 -11.32 -33.04
N GLN A 272 -37.09 -10.16 -33.47
CA GLN A 272 -38.53 -9.94 -33.62
C GLN A 272 -39.23 -11.04 -34.44
N ASP A 273 -38.62 -11.51 -35.53
CA ASP A 273 -39.18 -12.57 -36.37
C ASP A 273 -39.24 -13.94 -35.69
N ILE A 274 -38.35 -14.21 -34.73
CA ILE A 274 -38.23 -15.49 -34.02
C ILE A 274 -39.13 -15.51 -32.77
N TRP A 275 -39.28 -14.37 -32.09
CA TRP A 275 -40.02 -14.28 -30.82
C TRP A 275 -41.51 -13.92 -30.99
N ALA A 276 -41.90 -13.27 -32.10
CA ALA A 276 -43.28 -12.82 -32.33
C ALA A 276 -44.13 -13.76 -33.20
N THR A 277 -43.71 -15.01 -33.43
CA THR A 277 -44.55 -16.04 -34.07
C THR A 277 -45.29 -16.89 -33.03
N VAL A 278 -46.32 -16.30 -32.43
CA VAL A 278 -47.49 -17.01 -31.86
C VAL A 278 -48.75 -16.31 -32.31
#